data_AF-A0A7C7FVY7-F1
#
_entry.id   AF-A0A7C7FVY7-F1
#
_cell.length_a   1.000
_cell.length_b   1.000
_cell.length_c   1.000
_cell.angle_alpha   90.00
_cell.angle_beta   90.00
_cell.angle_gamma   90.00
#
_symmetry.space_group_name_H-M   'P 1'
#
loop_
_entity.id
_entity.type
_entity.pdbx_description
1 polymer ?
#
loop_
_entity_poly.entity_id
_entity_poly.type
_entity_poly.pdbx_seq_one_letter_code
_entity_poly.pdbx_strand_id
1 'polypeptide(L)'
;MPIKNLFTLNLCLLLSLVANAQTEGCTNPEACNYDEAANTCPDGWDCGCTYDCYGCMDVTACNYDSSATLDLPEACISSQSYDSDAGCLELNLTSEVTHVYNQGGGLPPGIAEGNSVTFSMELDLSQWTLVSNDCDSPGYQFGCFSQRYESSIPVPYTITYSGGYSEIGQITVIDFNNSGLDLFADNFDGNWFTNFNANNDQLVFRDGSNNIFEAVFHDGAGMNLCGSFNSNVNSLLQSGSSIDRTHYWAHWGDWGTYHYDYMTSANEALVTLDSTGDAIGVCGGNCVSDYNNNGICDDEDISGCTYENASNYVPVATLDDGSCTFTTGSGCVGDLNGDGVSTTSDLLLFLSVFGSTCN
;
A
#
# COMPACT_ATOMS: atom_id res chain seq x y z
N MET A 1 -7.38 -25.67 -72.72
CA MET A 1 -6.21 -25.61 -71.83
C MET A 1 -6.43 -24.49 -70.81
N PRO A 2 -5.67 -24.42 -69.69
CA PRO A 2 -6.00 -23.61 -68.50
C PRO A 2 -5.89 -22.07 -68.72
N ILE A 3 -6.24 -21.17 -67.79
CA ILE A 3 -5.95 -21.15 -66.34
C ILE A 3 -7.18 -20.74 -65.49
N LYS A 4 -7.18 -21.19 -64.22
CA LYS A 4 -8.13 -20.87 -63.11
C LYS A 4 -8.23 -19.34 -62.89
N ASN A 5 -9.34 -18.71 -62.53
CA ASN A 5 -10.45 -19.06 -61.63
C ASN A 5 -10.06 -19.20 -60.14
N LEU A 6 -9.61 -18.11 -59.51
CA LEU A 6 -9.81 -17.84 -58.07
C LEU A 6 -9.46 -16.37 -57.72
N PHE A 7 -10.45 -15.52 -57.41
CA PHE A 7 -10.24 -14.23 -56.72
C PHE A 7 -11.51 -13.65 -56.06
N THR A 8 -12.42 -14.51 -55.60
CA THR A 8 -13.68 -14.13 -54.93
C THR A 8 -13.96 -14.94 -53.67
N LEU A 9 -12.92 -15.26 -52.89
CA LEU A 9 -13.08 -15.74 -51.51
C LEU A 9 -11.79 -15.59 -50.68
N ASN A 10 -11.63 -14.48 -49.94
CA ASN A 10 -10.88 -14.49 -48.67
C ASN A 10 -11.15 -13.32 -47.72
N LEU A 11 -12.42 -12.94 -47.51
CA LEU A 11 -12.84 -12.02 -46.43
C LEU A 11 -13.51 -12.77 -45.26
N CYS A 12 -13.15 -14.05 -45.08
CA CYS A 12 -13.80 -14.95 -44.11
C CYS A 12 -12.82 -16.02 -43.57
N LEU A 13 -11.52 -15.70 -43.48
CA LEU A 13 -10.50 -16.59 -42.92
C LEU A 13 -9.39 -15.84 -42.14
N LEU A 14 -9.71 -14.66 -41.60
CA LEU A 14 -8.88 -13.87 -40.68
C LEU A 14 -9.59 -13.65 -39.33
N LEU A 15 -10.45 -14.61 -38.95
CA LEU A 15 -11.24 -14.63 -37.71
C LEU A 15 -11.04 -15.98 -36.98
N SER A 16 -9.78 -16.38 -36.83
CA SER A 16 -9.37 -17.59 -36.10
C SER A 16 -7.93 -17.54 -35.60
N LEU A 17 -7.42 -16.33 -35.29
CA LEU A 17 -6.08 -16.10 -34.74
C LEU A 17 -6.08 -14.98 -33.67
N VAL A 18 -7.18 -14.87 -32.91
CA VAL A 18 -6.99 -14.61 -31.48
C VAL A 18 -6.42 -15.91 -30.93
N ALA A 19 -5.11 -15.93 -30.68
CA ALA A 19 -4.57 -16.95 -29.81
C ALA A 19 -5.08 -16.62 -28.40
N ASN A 20 -5.81 -17.53 -27.75
CA ASN A 20 -5.87 -17.47 -26.29
C ASN A 20 -4.41 -17.59 -25.82
N ALA A 21 -3.91 -16.53 -25.18
CA ALA A 21 -2.67 -16.64 -24.43
C ALA A 21 -2.94 -17.60 -23.27
N GLN A 22 -2.46 -18.84 -23.39
CA GLN A 22 -2.66 -19.87 -22.37
C GLN A 22 -1.81 -19.51 -21.16
N THR A 23 -2.46 -18.88 -20.19
CA THR A 23 -1.93 -18.48 -18.89
C THR A 23 -2.26 -19.59 -17.89
N GLU A 24 -1.21 -20.21 -17.37
CA GLU A 24 -1.30 -21.24 -16.34
C GLU A 24 -1.28 -20.57 -14.96
N GLY A 25 -2.34 -20.76 -14.18
CA GLY A 25 -2.55 -20.15 -12.87
C GLY A 25 -3.86 -20.65 -12.24
N CYS A 26 -4.14 -20.26 -11.00
CA CYS A 26 -5.39 -20.66 -10.35
C CYS A 26 -6.57 -19.89 -10.92
N THR A 27 -7.58 -20.61 -11.40
CA THR A 27 -8.79 -20.03 -12.03
C THR A 27 -10.02 -20.01 -11.12
N ASN A 28 -9.91 -20.34 -9.83
CA ASN A 28 -11.02 -20.21 -8.87
C ASN A 28 -10.87 -18.92 -8.04
N PRO A 29 -11.79 -17.95 -8.11
CA PRO A 29 -11.75 -16.74 -7.28
C PRO A 29 -11.99 -16.98 -5.78
N GLU A 30 -12.31 -18.21 -5.37
CA GLU A 30 -12.37 -18.61 -3.95
C GLU A 30 -11.00 -19.08 -3.38
N ALA A 31 -9.91 -18.97 -4.16
CA ALA A 31 -8.57 -19.39 -3.78
C ALA A 31 -7.60 -18.21 -3.60
N CYS A 32 -6.66 -18.36 -2.66
CA CYS A 32 -5.76 -17.29 -2.19
C CYS A 32 -4.69 -16.89 -3.21
N ASN A 33 -4.42 -17.75 -4.20
CA ASN A 33 -3.50 -17.50 -5.31
C ASN A 33 -4.23 -17.41 -6.66
N TYR A 34 -5.51 -17.00 -6.64
CA TYR A 34 -6.30 -16.70 -7.84
C TYR A 34 -5.58 -15.71 -8.75
N ASP A 35 -5.55 -16.01 -10.04
CA ASP A 35 -5.00 -15.15 -11.09
C ASP A 35 -6.12 -14.86 -12.09
N GLU A 36 -6.56 -13.59 -12.15
CA GLU A 36 -7.61 -13.16 -13.09
C GLU A 36 -7.19 -13.24 -14.57
N ALA A 37 -5.88 -13.27 -14.85
CA ALA A 37 -5.36 -13.49 -16.19
C ALA A 37 -5.35 -14.98 -16.56
N ALA A 38 -5.37 -15.91 -15.59
CA ALA A 38 -5.30 -17.35 -15.82
C ALA A 38 -6.54 -17.86 -16.57
N ASN A 39 -6.30 -18.61 -17.67
CA ASN A 39 -7.37 -19.23 -18.46
C ASN A 39 -7.12 -20.70 -18.81
N THR A 40 -6.04 -21.29 -18.29
CA THR A 40 -5.72 -22.71 -18.48
C THR A 40 -5.24 -23.36 -17.19
N CYS A 41 -5.80 -24.54 -16.89
CA CYS A 41 -5.35 -25.44 -15.84
C CYS A 41 -4.96 -26.78 -16.50
N PRO A 42 -3.67 -27.17 -16.53
CA PRO A 42 -3.21 -28.36 -17.25
C PRO A 42 -3.84 -29.68 -16.81
N ASP A 43 -4.14 -29.82 -15.51
CA ASP A 43 -4.59 -31.08 -14.91
C ASP A 43 -6.12 -31.20 -14.69
N GLY A 44 -6.90 -30.15 -14.98
CA GLY A 44 -8.38 -30.24 -14.96
C GLY A 44 -9.12 -28.93 -14.64
N TRP A 45 -9.90 -28.96 -13.56
CA TRP A 45 -10.48 -27.80 -12.89
C TRP A 45 -9.82 -27.76 -11.50
N ASP A 46 -9.54 -26.57 -10.95
CA ASP A 46 -8.96 -26.42 -9.61
C ASP A 46 -7.53 -27.01 -9.43
N CYS A 47 -6.65 -26.87 -10.42
CA CYS A 47 -5.22 -27.21 -10.26
C CYS A 47 -4.37 -25.99 -9.89
N GLY A 48 -3.37 -26.19 -9.04
CA GLY A 48 -2.46 -25.14 -8.57
C GLY A 48 -3.08 -24.17 -7.54
N CYS A 49 -4.40 -24.18 -7.35
CA CYS A 49 -5.10 -23.36 -6.38
C CYS A 49 -4.75 -23.73 -4.93
N THR A 50 -4.52 -22.71 -4.10
CA THR A 50 -4.31 -22.83 -2.65
C THR A 50 -5.46 -22.17 -1.91
N TYR A 51 -6.06 -22.89 -0.95
CA TYR A 51 -7.15 -22.40 -0.08
C TYR A 51 -6.68 -22.12 1.36
N ASP A 52 -5.42 -22.42 1.63
CA ASP A 52 -4.69 -22.06 2.83
C ASP A 52 -4.22 -20.60 2.66
N CYS A 53 -5.09 -19.63 3.03
CA CYS A 53 -4.82 -18.21 2.87
C CYS A 53 -3.95 -17.76 4.04
N TYR A 54 -2.64 -17.77 3.78
CA TYR A 54 -1.61 -17.36 4.71
C TYR A 54 -1.52 -15.84 4.79
N GLY A 55 -1.95 -15.29 5.92
CA GLY A 55 -1.84 -13.87 6.26
C GLY A 55 -1.69 -13.71 7.78
N CYS A 56 -1.54 -12.48 8.26
CA CYS A 56 -1.53 -12.23 9.70
C CYS A 56 -2.96 -12.23 10.24
N MET A 57 -3.27 -13.10 11.22
CA MET A 57 -4.59 -13.10 11.87
C MET A 57 -4.60 -12.38 13.23
N ASP A 58 -3.49 -11.78 13.65
CA ASP A 58 -3.41 -10.91 14.82
C ASP A 58 -4.02 -9.54 14.48
N VAL A 59 -5.21 -9.26 15.05
CA VAL A 59 -5.94 -7.98 14.92
C VAL A 59 -5.21 -6.78 15.52
N THR A 60 -4.06 -6.97 16.18
CA THR A 60 -3.21 -5.90 16.72
C THR A 60 -1.93 -5.67 15.90
N ALA A 61 -1.81 -6.31 14.74
CA ALA A 61 -0.68 -6.18 13.83
C ALA A 61 -0.99 -5.30 12.62
N CYS A 62 -0.01 -4.52 12.16
CA CYS A 62 -0.15 -3.50 11.11
C CYS A 62 -0.50 -4.06 9.72
N ASN A 63 -0.36 -5.38 9.52
CA ASN A 63 -0.72 -6.09 8.28
C ASN A 63 -1.76 -7.19 8.53
N TYR A 64 -2.68 -6.96 9.46
CA TYR A 64 -3.82 -7.85 9.72
C TYR A 64 -4.63 -8.11 8.43
N ASP A 65 -4.76 -9.38 8.06
CA ASP A 65 -5.51 -9.86 6.91
C ASP A 65 -6.80 -10.56 7.36
N SER A 66 -7.92 -9.84 7.28
CA SER A 66 -9.25 -10.37 7.60
C SER A 66 -9.76 -11.45 6.61
N SER A 67 -9.07 -11.67 5.49
CA SER A 67 -9.35 -12.74 4.53
C SER A 67 -8.51 -14.00 4.74
N ALA A 68 -7.49 -13.94 5.60
CA ALA A 68 -6.64 -15.08 5.94
C ALA A 68 -7.45 -16.21 6.59
N THR A 69 -7.16 -17.44 6.19
CA THR A 69 -7.75 -18.67 6.74
C THR A 69 -6.75 -19.45 7.60
N LEU A 70 -5.45 -19.12 7.51
CA LEU A 70 -4.36 -19.70 8.28
C LEU A 70 -3.37 -18.61 8.70
N ASP A 71 -3.17 -18.49 10.01
CA ASP A 71 -2.31 -17.48 10.63
C ASP A 71 -0.81 -17.72 10.39
N LEU A 72 -0.09 -16.66 10.05
CA LEU A 72 1.37 -16.59 10.09
C LEU A 72 1.85 -15.57 11.13
N PRO A 73 2.06 -15.97 12.40
CA PRO A 73 2.61 -15.09 13.43
C PRO A 73 4.00 -14.51 13.11
N GLU A 74 4.78 -15.19 12.25
CA GLU A 74 6.09 -14.70 11.78
C GLU A 74 5.99 -13.66 10.66
N ALA A 75 4.78 -13.46 10.09
CA ALA A 75 4.47 -12.38 9.16
C ALA A 75 3.77 -11.18 9.82
N CYS A 76 3.24 -11.34 11.04
CA CYS A 76 2.53 -10.28 11.77
C CYS A 76 3.47 -9.14 12.22
N ILE A 77 3.22 -7.93 11.74
CA ILE A 77 3.96 -6.71 12.11
C ILE A 77 3.38 -6.13 13.40
N SER A 78 4.05 -6.29 14.55
CA SER A 78 3.52 -5.85 15.84
C SER A 78 3.43 -4.32 15.99
N SER A 79 2.26 -3.79 16.34
CA SER A 79 2.00 -2.35 16.57
C SER A 79 2.75 -1.70 17.75
N GLN A 80 3.51 -2.45 18.55
CA GLN A 80 4.29 -1.92 19.68
C GLN A 80 5.80 -2.11 19.52
N SER A 81 6.44 -1.11 18.91
CA SER A 81 7.81 -0.74 19.29
C SER A 81 7.92 0.77 19.50
N TYR A 82 8.20 1.17 20.74
CA TYR A 82 8.63 2.53 21.08
C TYR A 82 10.13 2.71 20.75
N ASP A 83 10.51 2.42 19.50
CA ASP A 83 11.87 2.55 18.97
C ASP A 83 11.81 3.25 17.59
N SER A 84 12.84 4.03 17.26
CA SER A 84 12.78 5.04 16.18
C SER A 84 12.93 4.49 14.75
N ASP A 85 12.89 3.17 14.58
CA ASP A 85 13.31 2.47 13.36
C ASP A 85 12.30 1.40 12.86
N ALA A 86 11.10 1.34 13.45
CA ALA A 86 10.03 0.42 13.04
C ALA A 86 8.65 1.12 13.06
N GLY A 87 8.54 2.20 12.28
CA GLY A 87 7.26 2.77 11.89
C GLY A 87 6.82 2.23 10.53
N CYS A 88 5.55 1.87 10.40
CA CYS A 88 4.89 1.93 9.09
C CYS A 88 4.61 3.40 8.77
N LEU A 89 4.67 3.76 7.49
CA LEU A 89 4.67 5.16 7.05
C LEU A 89 3.85 5.29 5.76
N GLU A 90 2.71 5.99 5.82
CA GLU A 90 2.00 6.38 4.61
C GLU A 90 2.77 7.53 3.93
N LEU A 91 3.15 7.32 2.67
CA LEU A 91 3.80 8.30 1.82
C LEU A 91 2.84 8.77 0.74
N ASN A 92 2.48 10.05 0.80
CA ASN A 92 1.66 10.73 -0.19
C ASN A 92 2.46 11.84 -0.89
N LEU A 93 2.62 11.72 -2.22
CA LEU A 93 3.32 12.69 -3.07
C LEU A 93 2.32 13.29 -4.08
N THR A 94 1.88 14.53 -3.82
CA THR A 94 0.81 15.20 -4.62
C THR A 94 1.37 16.34 -5.46
N SER A 95 1.06 16.40 -6.77
CA SER A 95 1.52 17.44 -7.71
C SER A 95 0.46 17.81 -8.75
N GLU A 96 0.74 18.78 -9.62
CA GLU A 96 -0.10 19.16 -10.77
C GLU A 96 0.54 18.67 -12.08
N VAL A 97 -0.26 18.08 -12.97
CA VAL A 97 0.17 17.63 -14.30
C VAL A 97 0.45 18.84 -15.18
N THR A 98 1.74 19.16 -15.39
CA THR A 98 2.14 20.28 -16.25
C THR A 98 2.42 19.88 -17.70
N HIS A 99 2.75 18.61 -17.99
CA HIS A 99 2.75 18.10 -19.37
C HIS A 99 2.49 16.58 -19.49
N VAL A 100 1.83 16.17 -20.58
CA VAL A 100 1.46 14.78 -20.87
C VAL A 100 2.10 14.29 -22.17
N TYR A 101 2.83 13.16 -22.10
CA TYR A 101 3.43 12.51 -23.26
C TYR A 101 2.71 11.19 -23.58
N ASN A 102 2.42 10.96 -24.86
CA ASN A 102 1.74 9.76 -25.34
C ASN A 102 2.43 9.26 -26.60
N GLN A 103 2.93 8.03 -26.59
CA GLN A 103 3.68 7.44 -27.72
C GLN A 103 2.80 6.62 -28.67
N GLY A 104 1.50 6.47 -28.37
CA GLY A 104 0.52 5.88 -29.30
C GLY A 104 -0.57 5.04 -28.65
N GLY A 105 -0.44 4.65 -27.37
CA GLY A 105 -1.42 3.78 -26.68
C GLY A 105 -2.80 4.42 -26.47
N GLY A 106 -2.90 5.76 -26.57
CA GLY A 106 -4.09 6.51 -26.16
C GLY A 106 -4.03 6.87 -24.68
N LEU A 107 -4.66 7.98 -24.29
CA LEU A 107 -4.57 8.53 -22.94
C LEU A 107 -5.81 8.14 -22.13
N PRO A 108 -5.69 7.67 -20.88
CA PRO A 108 -6.83 7.50 -19.99
C PRO A 108 -7.61 8.82 -19.81
N PRO A 109 -8.95 8.81 -19.82
CA PRO A 109 -9.76 10.04 -19.90
C PRO A 109 -9.68 10.96 -18.66
N GLY A 110 -9.11 10.47 -17.55
CA GLY A 110 -8.88 11.25 -16.32
C GLY A 110 -7.49 11.88 -16.22
N ILE A 111 -6.62 11.75 -17.23
CA ILE A 111 -5.31 12.40 -17.27
C ILE A 111 -5.36 13.59 -18.24
N ALA A 112 -4.97 14.77 -17.76
CA ALA A 112 -4.89 16.02 -18.52
C ALA A 112 -3.96 17.01 -17.82
N GLU A 113 -3.46 18.00 -18.57
CA GLU A 113 -2.76 19.15 -17.98
C GLU A 113 -3.70 19.93 -17.05
N GLY A 114 -3.21 20.33 -15.87
CA GLY A 114 -4.01 20.99 -14.82
C GLY A 114 -4.83 20.06 -13.93
N ASN A 115 -4.73 18.73 -14.10
CA ASN A 115 -5.22 17.79 -13.10
C ASN A 115 -4.18 17.64 -11.98
N SER A 116 -4.63 17.48 -10.73
CA SER A 116 -3.76 17.02 -9.65
C SER A 116 -3.57 15.51 -9.77
N VAL A 117 -2.37 15.04 -9.44
CA VAL A 117 -2.01 13.63 -9.29
C VAL A 117 -1.44 13.39 -7.90
N THR A 118 -1.76 12.25 -7.29
CA THR A 118 -1.16 11.80 -6.03
C THR A 118 -0.65 10.38 -6.21
N PHE A 119 0.63 10.16 -5.90
CA PHE A 119 1.22 8.83 -5.68
C PHE A 119 1.15 8.53 -4.18
N SER A 120 0.57 7.39 -3.83
CA SER A 120 0.29 6.92 -2.46
C SER A 120 0.87 5.53 -2.26
N MET A 121 1.59 5.30 -1.18
CA MET A 121 2.03 3.96 -0.77
C MET A 121 2.29 3.87 0.74
N GLU A 122 2.20 2.66 1.29
CA GLU A 122 2.62 2.36 2.66
C GLU A 122 4.07 1.82 2.66
N LEU A 123 4.91 2.38 3.51
CA LEU A 123 6.31 1.98 3.70
C LEU A 123 6.50 1.36 5.09
N ASP A 124 6.59 0.03 5.16
CA ASP A 124 7.22 -0.64 6.29
C ASP A 124 8.75 -0.45 6.16
N LEU A 125 9.31 0.39 7.02
CA LEU A 125 10.73 0.76 7.01
C LEU A 125 11.68 -0.42 7.32
N SER A 126 11.15 -1.55 7.84
CA SER A 126 11.92 -2.75 8.20
C SER A 126 12.09 -3.76 7.05
N GLN A 127 11.23 -3.71 6.03
CA GLN A 127 11.26 -4.67 4.90
C GLN A 127 12.39 -4.39 3.89
N TRP A 128 12.97 -3.19 3.92
CA TRP A 128 13.90 -2.69 2.90
C TRP A 128 15.37 -3.04 3.18
N THR A 129 15.90 -3.99 2.41
CA THR A 129 17.27 -4.48 2.55
C THR A 129 18.23 -3.73 1.61
N LEU A 130 19.37 -3.25 2.13
CA LEU A 130 20.40 -2.58 1.32
C LEU A 130 21.15 -3.62 0.47
N VAL A 131 20.95 -3.60 -0.85
CA VAL A 131 21.56 -4.56 -1.79
C VAL A 131 22.73 -3.98 -2.58
N SER A 132 22.81 -2.65 -2.71
CA SER A 132 23.93 -1.96 -3.33
C SER A 132 24.17 -0.61 -2.68
N ASN A 133 25.42 -0.30 -2.36
CA ASN A 133 25.89 1.03 -1.98
C ASN A 133 27.18 1.35 -2.74
N ASP A 134 27.51 2.63 -2.91
CA ASP A 134 28.84 3.05 -3.37
C ASP A 134 29.72 3.64 -2.27
N CYS A 135 29.18 3.80 -1.04
CA CYS A 135 29.81 4.44 0.11
C CYS A 135 31.21 3.89 0.47
N ASP A 136 31.43 2.60 0.24
CA ASP A 136 32.68 1.88 0.57
C ASP A 136 33.66 1.77 -0.61
N SER A 137 33.36 2.40 -1.76
CA SER A 137 34.10 2.24 -3.01
C SER A 137 35.56 2.73 -2.91
N PRO A 138 36.58 1.83 -3.03
CA PRO A 138 37.98 2.18 -2.79
C PRO A 138 38.57 2.99 -3.96
N GLY A 139 38.23 4.28 -4.00
CA GLY A 139 38.64 5.25 -5.02
C GLY A 139 38.01 6.63 -4.84
N TYR A 140 36.82 6.71 -4.25
CA TYR A 140 36.14 7.99 -3.95
C TYR A 140 36.51 8.48 -2.55
N GLN A 141 36.79 9.78 -2.41
CA GLN A 141 37.12 10.44 -1.13
C GLN A 141 35.96 11.28 -0.56
N PHE A 142 34.78 11.21 -1.16
CA PHE A 142 33.76 12.26 -1.07
C PHE A 142 32.34 11.74 -0.79
N GLY A 143 32.20 10.76 0.10
CA GLY A 143 30.89 10.28 0.57
C GLY A 143 30.26 9.21 -0.31
N CYS A 144 28.93 9.10 -0.23
CA CYS A 144 28.11 8.10 -0.89
C CYS A 144 27.10 8.80 -1.81
N PHE A 145 26.93 8.29 -3.03
CA PHE A 145 26.15 8.91 -4.11
C PHE A 145 24.97 8.05 -4.55
N SER A 146 24.96 6.74 -4.22
CA SER A 146 23.84 5.85 -4.53
C SER A 146 23.69 4.75 -3.49
N GLN A 147 22.44 4.53 -3.03
CA GLN A 147 22.02 3.38 -2.26
C GLN A 147 20.74 2.77 -2.87
N ARG A 148 20.77 1.47 -3.13
CA ARG A 148 19.62 0.68 -3.57
C ARG A 148 19.13 -0.21 -2.45
N TYR A 149 17.82 -0.14 -2.21
CA TYR A 149 17.11 -1.04 -1.31
C TYR A 149 16.14 -1.91 -2.10
N GLU A 150 16.11 -3.20 -1.80
CA GLU A 150 15.12 -4.16 -2.31
C GLU A 150 14.27 -4.64 -1.13
N SER A 151 12.95 -4.65 -1.32
CA SER A 151 12.00 -5.10 -0.31
C SER A 151 11.93 -6.64 -0.26
N SER A 152 11.67 -7.19 0.93
CA SER A 152 11.44 -8.62 1.13
C SER A 152 10.14 -9.12 0.47
N ILE A 153 9.15 -8.23 0.29
CA ILE A 153 7.87 -8.49 -0.40
C ILE A 153 7.54 -7.32 -1.36
N PRO A 154 6.78 -7.54 -2.45
CA PRO A 154 6.30 -6.44 -3.28
C PRO A 154 5.38 -5.51 -2.47
N VAL A 155 5.69 -4.21 -2.49
CA VAL A 155 4.95 -3.19 -1.72
C VAL A 155 3.94 -2.51 -2.64
N PRO A 156 2.64 -2.47 -2.30
CA PRO A 156 1.62 -1.88 -3.15
C PRO A 156 1.77 -0.35 -3.26
N TYR A 157 1.33 0.20 -4.38
CA TYR A 157 1.14 1.64 -4.56
C TYR A 157 -0.18 1.91 -5.30
N THR A 158 -0.72 3.10 -5.09
CA THR A 158 -1.83 3.67 -5.87
C THR A 158 -1.39 5.00 -6.46
N ILE A 159 -1.81 5.30 -7.69
CA ILE A 159 -1.76 6.64 -8.25
C ILE A 159 -3.19 7.06 -8.57
N THR A 160 -3.58 8.26 -8.11
CA THR A 160 -4.89 8.85 -8.38
C THR A 160 -4.74 10.17 -9.10
N TYR A 161 -5.63 10.43 -10.07
CA TYR A 161 -5.73 11.69 -10.80
C TYR A 161 -7.08 12.34 -10.54
N SER A 162 -7.10 13.65 -10.29
CA SER A 162 -8.32 14.43 -10.01
C SER A 162 -9.34 14.43 -11.16
N GLY A 163 -8.96 13.99 -12.37
CA GLY A 163 -9.87 13.73 -13.49
C GLY A 163 -10.64 12.41 -13.40
N GLY A 164 -10.48 11.63 -12.33
CA GLY A 164 -11.19 10.37 -12.11
C GLY A 164 -10.56 9.16 -12.80
N TYR A 165 -9.24 9.17 -13.00
CA TYR A 165 -8.46 7.99 -13.34
C TYR A 165 -7.61 7.57 -12.13
N SER A 166 -7.43 6.27 -11.95
CA SER A 166 -6.56 5.70 -10.93
C SER A 166 -5.96 4.40 -11.43
N GLU A 167 -4.74 4.12 -10.99
CA GLU A 167 -4.01 2.89 -11.28
C GLU A 167 -3.35 2.39 -10.00
N ILE A 168 -3.23 1.06 -9.90
CA ILE A 168 -2.58 0.37 -8.78
C ILE A 168 -1.47 -0.51 -9.32
N GLY A 169 -0.47 -0.77 -8.48
CA GLY A 169 0.60 -1.70 -8.80
C GLY A 169 1.43 -2.03 -7.57
N GLN A 170 2.62 -2.56 -7.83
CA GLN A 170 3.59 -2.89 -6.79
C GLN A 170 4.96 -2.28 -7.13
N ILE A 171 5.78 -2.07 -6.12
CA ILE A 171 7.21 -1.82 -6.26
C ILE A 171 8.01 -2.89 -5.51
N THR A 172 9.25 -3.07 -5.94
CA THR A 172 10.19 -4.03 -5.36
C THR A 172 11.56 -3.40 -5.06
N VAL A 173 11.85 -2.22 -5.62
CA VAL A 173 13.15 -1.53 -5.46
C VAL A 173 12.94 -0.03 -5.22
N ILE A 174 13.73 0.54 -4.32
CA ILE A 174 13.90 1.99 -4.13
C ILE A 174 15.38 2.36 -4.29
N ASP A 175 15.67 3.26 -5.22
CA ASP A 175 16.98 3.91 -5.33
C ASP A 175 16.93 5.30 -4.68
N PHE A 176 17.91 5.58 -3.82
CA PHE A 176 18.27 6.93 -3.40
C PHE A 176 19.57 7.33 -4.08
N ASN A 177 19.61 8.48 -4.76
CA ASN A 177 20.81 8.97 -5.44
C ASN A 177 21.08 10.43 -5.10
N ASN A 178 22.30 10.75 -4.69
CA ASN A 178 22.80 12.10 -4.45
C ASN A 178 23.82 12.42 -5.54
N SER A 179 23.48 13.31 -6.48
CA SER A 179 24.32 13.59 -7.65
C SER A 179 25.47 14.58 -7.39
N GLY A 180 25.76 14.92 -6.13
CA GLY A 180 26.62 16.03 -5.70
C GLY A 180 28.13 15.90 -5.94
N LEU A 181 28.57 15.52 -7.15
CA LEU A 181 29.97 15.60 -7.55
C LEU A 181 30.16 16.06 -9.02
N ASP A 182 30.37 17.38 -9.15
CA ASP A 182 30.65 18.11 -10.40
C ASP A 182 31.91 17.60 -11.14
N LEU A 183 31.73 16.91 -12.28
CA LEU A 183 32.81 16.36 -13.11
C LEU A 183 32.59 16.51 -14.63
N PHE A 184 32.75 17.74 -15.10
CA PHE A 184 32.96 18.08 -16.52
C PHE A 184 31.79 17.82 -17.49
N ALA A 185 31.88 18.46 -18.65
CA ALA A 185 30.75 19.26 -19.12
C ALA A 185 30.80 19.42 -20.68
N ASP A 186 29.71 19.41 -21.50
CA ASP A 186 29.67 19.25 -23.02
C ASP A 186 29.06 20.35 -23.99
N ASN A 187 27.97 21.11 -23.71
CA ASN A 187 27.56 22.45 -24.26
C ASN A 187 27.25 22.67 -25.77
N PHE A 188 26.62 23.82 -26.05
CA PHE A 188 26.01 24.18 -27.34
C PHE A 188 26.65 25.37 -28.11
N ASP A 189 27.75 25.96 -27.61
CA ASP A 189 28.59 26.91 -28.38
C ASP A 189 29.76 26.21 -29.12
N GLY A 190 29.88 24.89 -29.03
CA GLY A 190 31.05 24.13 -29.51
C GLY A 190 32.29 24.17 -28.59
N ASN A 191 32.20 24.90 -27.48
CA ASN A 191 32.91 24.60 -26.23
C ASN A 191 32.10 23.58 -25.40
N TRP A 192 32.60 23.23 -24.21
CA TRP A 192 32.06 22.15 -23.37
C TRP A 192 31.57 22.61 -21.95
N PHE A 193 30.33 22.27 -21.56
CA PHE A 193 29.49 22.60 -20.37
C PHE A 193 28.17 21.71 -20.29
N THR A 194 28.06 20.60 -19.53
CA THR A 194 26.90 19.69 -19.51
C THR A 194 25.80 20.32 -18.68
N ASN A 195 24.58 20.38 -19.20
CA ASN A 195 23.46 20.95 -18.47
C ASN A 195 22.40 19.91 -18.08
N PHE A 196 22.88 18.73 -17.68
CA PHE A 196 22.25 17.98 -16.60
C PHE A 196 22.86 18.51 -15.29
N ASN A 197 22.06 19.21 -14.49
CA ASN A 197 22.55 19.90 -13.30
C ASN A 197 22.92 18.87 -12.22
N ALA A 198 24.22 18.63 -12.00
CA ALA A 198 24.77 17.61 -11.09
C ALA A 198 24.73 18.04 -9.61
N ASN A 199 23.56 18.51 -9.18
CA ASN A 199 23.29 19.06 -7.84
C ASN A 199 21.90 18.64 -7.34
N ASN A 200 21.29 17.62 -7.96
CA ASN A 200 19.95 17.16 -7.60
C ASN A 200 20.03 15.88 -6.78
N ASP A 201 19.24 15.84 -5.73
CA ASP A 201 18.94 14.65 -4.94
C ASP A 201 17.74 13.92 -5.60
N GLN A 202 17.75 12.58 -5.63
CA GLN A 202 16.76 11.76 -6.37
C GLN A 202 16.26 10.56 -5.55
N LEU A 203 14.97 10.28 -5.66
CA LEU A 203 14.30 9.10 -5.14
C LEU A 203 13.54 8.40 -6.29
N VAL A 204 13.84 7.12 -6.55
CA VAL A 204 13.23 6.37 -7.67
C VAL A 204 12.62 5.07 -7.17
N PHE A 205 11.32 4.90 -7.39
CA PHE A 205 10.55 3.70 -7.08
C PHE A 205 10.44 2.83 -8.35
N ARG A 206 10.65 1.52 -8.22
CA ARG A 206 10.68 0.58 -9.36
C ARG A 206 9.93 -0.71 -9.10
N ASP A 207 9.40 -1.30 -10.17
CA ASP A 207 9.17 -2.75 -10.23
C ASP A 207 10.32 -3.42 -11.01
N GLY A 208 11.23 -4.05 -10.28
CA GLY A 208 12.48 -4.62 -10.78
C GLY A 208 13.33 -3.59 -11.53
N SER A 209 13.37 -3.71 -12.86
CA SER A 209 14.12 -2.79 -13.74
C SER A 209 13.31 -1.57 -14.19
N ASN A 210 11.99 -1.57 -14.04
CA ASN A 210 11.11 -0.54 -14.59
C ASN A 210 10.98 0.64 -13.61
N ASN A 211 11.35 1.86 -14.02
CA ASN A 211 10.96 3.07 -13.28
C ASN A 211 9.43 3.14 -13.24
N ILE A 212 8.87 3.34 -12.05
CA ILE A 212 7.45 3.68 -11.86
C ILE A 212 7.36 5.19 -11.62
N PHE A 213 7.91 5.65 -10.51
CA PHE A 213 7.85 7.05 -10.06
C PHE A 213 9.26 7.54 -9.70
N GLU A 214 9.55 8.81 -10.01
CA GLU A 214 10.79 9.49 -9.69
C GLU A 214 10.50 10.88 -9.09
N ALA A 215 11.04 11.15 -7.91
CA ALA A 215 11.06 12.46 -7.27
C ALA A 215 12.48 13.06 -7.36
N VAL A 216 12.57 14.35 -7.68
CA VAL A 216 13.87 15.03 -7.86
C VAL A 216 13.87 16.41 -7.18
N PHE A 217 14.82 16.58 -6.27
CA PHE A 217 14.98 17.71 -5.36
C PHE A 217 16.21 18.54 -5.79
N HIS A 218 16.13 19.86 -5.85
CA HIS A 218 17.27 20.75 -6.15
C HIS A 218 17.96 21.27 -4.87
N ASP A 219 19.14 21.87 -5.07
CA ASP A 219 19.90 22.68 -4.11
C ASP A 219 20.03 22.10 -2.69
N GLY A 220 20.49 20.83 -2.62
CA GLY A 220 21.04 20.28 -1.39
C GLY A 220 20.02 20.01 -0.29
N ALA A 221 18.99 19.21 -0.59
CA ALA A 221 18.14 18.56 0.42
C ALA A 221 18.96 17.80 1.49
N GLY A 222 20.21 17.46 1.17
CA GLY A 222 21.23 17.12 2.16
C GLY A 222 21.32 15.63 2.42
N MET A 223 20.95 14.81 1.42
CA MET A 223 20.89 13.36 1.51
C MET A 223 22.22 12.75 1.93
N ASN A 224 22.30 12.41 3.22
CA ASN A 224 23.44 11.71 3.81
C ASN A 224 23.28 10.20 3.60
N LEU A 225 23.59 9.74 2.38
CA LEU A 225 23.52 8.33 1.93
C LEU A 225 24.49 7.37 2.65
N CYS A 226 24.96 7.71 3.84
CA CYS A 226 25.67 6.81 4.74
C CYS A 226 24.74 6.23 5.84
N GLY A 227 23.41 6.36 5.67
CA GLY A 227 22.39 5.99 6.64
C GLY A 227 21.75 4.61 6.43
N SER A 228 20.82 4.28 7.33
CA SER A 228 19.80 3.23 7.15
C SER A 228 18.70 3.70 6.18
N PHE A 229 17.85 2.78 5.72
CA PHE A 229 16.66 3.13 4.91
C PHE A 229 15.80 4.21 5.60
N ASN A 230 15.44 3.97 6.87
CA ASN A 230 14.76 4.92 7.75
C ASN A 230 15.48 6.29 7.82
N SER A 231 16.80 6.31 7.97
CA SER A 231 17.58 7.55 8.01
C SER A 231 17.52 8.33 6.69
N ASN A 232 17.45 7.65 5.54
CA ASN A 232 17.32 8.30 4.24
C ASN A 232 15.90 8.83 4.01
N VAL A 233 14.89 8.02 4.33
CA VAL A 233 13.47 8.41 4.28
C VAL A 233 13.24 9.67 5.12
N ASN A 234 13.60 9.65 6.41
CA ASN A 234 13.40 10.81 7.30
C ASN A 234 14.24 12.05 6.94
N SER A 235 15.34 11.88 6.19
CA SER A 235 16.12 13.03 5.71
C SER A 235 15.42 13.73 4.54
N LEU A 236 14.92 12.94 3.60
CA LEU A 236 14.43 13.41 2.30
C LEU A 236 12.92 13.70 2.28
N LEU A 237 12.15 12.85 2.96
CA LEU A 237 10.71 12.94 3.10
C LEU A 237 10.43 13.43 4.52
N GLN A 238 9.99 14.68 4.63
CA GLN A 238 9.50 15.27 5.87
C GLN A 238 8.10 15.81 5.57
N SER A 239 7.14 15.60 6.47
CA SER A 239 5.74 16.01 6.23
C SER A 239 5.66 17.53 6.09
N GLY A 240 5.14 18.01 4.95
CA GLY A 240 5.13 19.43 4.57
C GLY A 240 6.34 19.92 3.77
N SER A 241 7.31 19.05 3.42
CA SER A 241 8.33 19.36 2.41
C SER A 241 7.74 19.50 1.02
N SER A 242 8.37 20.31 0.18
CA SER A 242 8.12 20.35 -1.26
C SER A 242 9.24 19.65 -2.06
N ILE A 243 8.88 19.15 -3.24
CA ILE A 243 9.79 18.56 -4.23
C ILE A 243 9.65 19.36 -5.53
N ASP A 244 10.76 19.84 -6.10
CA ASP A 244 10.74 20.73 -7.28
C ASP A 244 10.21 20.06 -8.56
N ARG A 245 10.39 18.73 -8.69
CA ARG A 245 9.99 17.96 -9.87
C ARG A 245 9.60 16.54 -9.50
N THR A 246 8.57 16.02 -10.14
CA THR A 246 8.28 14.57 -10.16
C THR A 246 8.05 14.09 -11.58
N HIS A 247 8.54 12.90 -11.90
CA HIS A 247 8.35 12.24 -13.18
C HIS A 247 7.68 10.89 -12.94
N TYR A 248 6.59 10.65 -13.68
CA TYR A 248 5.89 9.38 -13.64
C TYR A 248 5.91 8.72 -15.02
N TRP A 249 6.22 7.42 -15.05
CA TRP A 249 6.17 6.62 -16.27
C TRP A 249 5.21 5.44 -16.10
N ALA A 250 4.18 5.40 -16.93
CA ALA A 250 3.15 4.37 -16.86
C ALA A 250 3.47 3.14 -17.72
N HIS A 251 2.95 2.01 -17.26
CA HIS A 251 2.68 0.78 -18.00
C HIS A 251 3.45 0.58 -19.31
N TRP A 252 4.62 -0.06 -19.21
CA TRP A 252 5.37 -0.72 -20.29
C TRP A 252 5.81 0.15 -21.50
N GLY A 253 5.65 1.48 -21.46
CA GLY A 253 6.24 2.41 -22.45
C GLY A 253 5.26 3.22 -23.31
N ASP A 254 3.94 3.01 -23.17
CA ASP A 254 2.96 3.60 -24.09
C ASP A 254 2.64 5.09 -23.81
N TRP A 255 2.70 5.52 -22.55
CA TRP A 255 2.47 6.91 -22.12
C TRP A 255 3.20 7.26 -20.81
N GLY A 256 3.32 8.56 -20.51
CA GLY A 256 3.96 9.05 -19.29
C GLY A 256 3.71 10.54 -19.05
N THR A 257 3.89 10.98 -17.81
CA THR A 257 3.57 12.35 -17.37
C THR A 257 4.75 12.98 -16.64
N TYR A 258 5.00 14.27 -16.91
CA TYR A 258 6.09 15.03 -16.31
C TYR A 258 5.49 16.22 -15.56
N HIS A 259 5.90 16.39 -14.31
CA HIS A 259 5.40 17.41 -13.39
C HIS A 259 6.57 18.35 -13.08
N TYR A 260 6.43 19.59 -13.52
CA TYR A 260 7.54 20.53 -13.65
C TYR A 260 7.01 21.95 -13.75
N ASP A 261 7.52 22.83 -12.87
CA ASP A 261 7.71 24.24 -13.16
C ASP A 261 8.89 24.76 -12.31
N TYR A 262 9.64 25.72 -12.85
CA TYR A 262 10.70 26.42 -12.11
C TYR A 262 10.27 27.84 -11.67
N MET A 263 9.04 28.25 -12.01
CA MET A 263 8.65 29.67 -11.98
C MET A 263 7.70 30.05 -10.84
N THR A 264 6.99 29.10 -10.22
CA THR A 264 6.07 29.36 -9.10
C THR A 264 5.99 28.23 -8.07
N SER A 265 5.91 28.59 -6.79
CA SER A 265 5.69 27.66 -5.66
C SER A 265 4.24 27.18 -5.53
N ALA A 266 3.56 27.02 -6.67
CA ALA A 266 2.24 26.40 -6.78
C ALA A 266 2.31 25.01 -7.45
N ASN A 267 3.47 24.70 -8.05
CA ASN A 267 3.69 23.55 -8.94
C ASN A 267 4.75 22.58 -8.39
N GLU A 268 5.22 22.82 -7.17
CA GLU A 268 6.02 21.89 -6.37
C GLU A 268 5.14 20.69 -5.94
N ALA A 269 5.70 19.49 -5.86
CA ALA A 269 4.97 18.35 -5.29
C ALA A 269 5.02 18.41 -3.76
N LEU A 270 3.87 18.32 -3.09
CA LEU A 270 3.77 18.28 -1.64
C LEU A 270 4.03 16.85 -1.12
N VAL A 271 4.95 16.73 -0.17
CA VAL A 271 5.14 15.54 0.65
C VAL A 271 4.19 15.60 1.84
N THR A 272 3.23 14.69 1.90
CA THR A 272 2.54 14.33 3.14
C THR A 272 3.09 12.99 3.61
N LEU A 273 3.53 12.96 4.86
CA LEU A 273 3.84 11.73 5.59
C LEU A 273 2.85 11.58 6.75
N ASP A 274 2.27 10.39 6.87
CA ASP A 274 1.57 9.97 8.09
C ASP A 274 2.24 8.72 8.69
N SER A 275 2.72 8.86 9.93
CA SER A 275 3.26 7.76 10.75
C SER A 275 2.44 7.54 12.02
N THR A 276 1.27 8.19 12.13
CA THR A 276 0.24 7.76 13.05
C THR A 276 -0.53 6.62 12.41
N GLY A 277 -0.48 5.45 13.05
CA GLY A 277 -1.53 4.46 12.85
C GLY A 277 -2.85 5.11 13.25
N ASP A 278 -3.86 4.96 12.39
CA ASP A 278 -5.22 5.29 12.73
C ASP A 278 -5.75 4.35 13.84
N ALA A 279 -6.97 4.55 14.29
CA ALA A 279 -7.45 3.83 15.46
C ALA A 279 -7.73 2.32 15.24
N ILE A 280 -7.77 1.84 13.98
CA ILE A 280 -7.76 0.41 13.65
C ILE A 280 -6.36 -0.14 13.35
N GLY A 281 -5.31 0.70 13.51
CA GLY A 281 -3.92 0.32 13.33
C GLY A 281 -3.38 0.47 11.90
N VAL A 282 -4.14 1.09 10.99
CA VAL A 282 -3.76 1.32 9.59
C VAL A 282 -3.09 2.69 9.46
N CYS A 283 -1.88 2.77 8.91
CA CYS A 283 -1.20 4.05 8.72
C CYS A 283 -1.85 4.87 7.60
N GLY A 284 -2.21 6.13 7.90
CA GLY A 284 -2.93 7.01 6.97
C GLY A 284 -4.40 6.66 6.75
N GLY A 285 -4.94 5.65 7.46
CA GLY A 285 -6.35 5.32 7.43
C GLY A 285 -7.24 6.43 8.01
N ASN A 286 -8.52 6.45 7.62
CA ASN A 286 -9.44 7.54 7.98
C ASN A 286 -10.00 7.42 9.42
N CYS A 287 -9.55 6.47 10.23
CA CYS A 287 -10.11 6.16 11.53
C CYS A 287 -9.59 7.06 12.66
N VAL A 288 -10.25 8.20 12.90
CA VAL A 288 -9.76 9.22 13.85
C VAL A 288 -9.81 8.76 15.31
N SER A 289 -10.65 7.78 15.66
CA SER A 289 -10.76 7.21 17.00
C SER A 289 -11.49 5.85 16.98
N ASP A 290 -11.06 4.93 17.85
CA ASP A 290 -11.72 3.68 18.26
C ASP A 290 -11.49 3.65 19.78
N TYR A 291 -12.49 4.10 20.53
CA TYR A 291 -12.39 4.24 21.98
C TYR A 291 -12.54 2.89 22.72
N ASN A 292 -13.03 1.85 22.04
CA ASN A 292 -13.43 0.59 22.66
C ASN A 292 -12.55 -0.60 22.26
N ASN A 293 -11.69 -0.41 21.25
CA ASN A 293 -10.76 -1.36 20.64
C ASN A 293 -11.46 -2.61 20.07
N ASN A 294 -12.56 -2.41 19.33
CA ASN A 294 -13.23 -3.46 18.56
C ASN A 294 -12.71 -3.60 17.12
N GLY A 295 -11.86 -2.68 16.64
CA GLY A 295 -11.39 -2.67 15.24
C GLY A 295 -12.36 -1.98 14.27
N ILE A 296 -13.20 -1.08 14.77
CA ILE A 296 -14.18 -0.26 14.03
C ILE A 296 -14.12 1.17 14.58
N CYS A 297 -14.21 2.17 13.70
CA CYS A 297 -14.11 3.58 14.07
C CYS A 297 -15.34 4.08 14.84
N ASP A 298 -15.14 4.98 15.80
CA ASP A 298 -16.18 5.57 16.65
C ASP A 298 -17.31 6.27 15.85
N ASP A 299 -17.06 6.69 14.60
CA ASP A 299 -18.05 7.28 13.69
C ASP A 299 -18.66 6.32 12.64
N GLU A 300 -18.05 5.16 12.41
CA GLU A 300 -18.66 3.99 11.75
C GLU A 300 -19.47 3.10 12.73
N ASP A 301 -19.27 3.28 14.04
CA ASP A 301 -19.76 2.40 15.10
C ASP A 301 -21.31 2.41 15.24
N ILE A 302 -21.93 1.25 15.02
CA ILE A 302 -23.38 1.10 15.10
C ILE A 302 -23.78 0.87 16.56
N SER A 303 -24.26 1.94 17.20
CA SER A 303 -24.78 1.91 18.57
C SER A 303 -26.04 1.04 18.71
N GLY A 304 -26.03 0.10 19.66
CA GLY A 304 -27.19 -0.70 20.06
C GLY A 304 -26.82 -1.90 20.93
N CYS A 305 -27.79 -2.61 21.49
CA CYS A 305 -27.49 -3.72 22.39
C CYS A 305 -26.77 -4.89 21.66
N THR A 306 -25.51 -5.16 22.05
CA THR A 306 -24.61 -6.15 21.41
C THR A 306 -24.72 -7.57 21.97
N TYR A 307 -25.45 -7.78 23.07
CA TYR A 307 -25.55 -9.08 23.75
C TYR A 307 -26.66 -9.97 23.15
N GLU A 308 -26.31 -11.09 22.53
CA GLU A 308 -27.27 -12.02 21.89
C GLU A 308 -28.43 -12.49 22.79
N ASN A 309 -28.21 -12.56 24.10
CA ASN A 309 -29.21 -12.99 25.08
C ASN A 309 -30.14 -11.86 25.56
N ALA A 310 -30.02 -10.65 25.02
CA ALA A 310 -30.92 -9.53 25.29
C ALA A 310 -32.17 -9.57 24.40
N SER A 311 -33.31 -9.15 24.96
CA SER A 311 -34.61 -9.09 24.30
C SER A 311 -34.70 -8.05 23.17
N ASN A 312 -33.73 -7.14 23.12
CA ASN A 312 -33.54 -6.11 22.10
C ASN A 312 -32.13 -6.16 21.49
N TYR A 313 -31.50 -7.33 21.44
CA TYR A 313 -30.26 -7.55 20.70
C TYR A 313 -30.35 -7.02 19.26
N VAL A 314 -29.32 -6.32 18.81
CA VAL A 314 -29.21 -5.76 17.46
C VAL A 314 -28.03 -6.47 16.75
N PRO A 315 -28.26 -7.40 15.81
CA PRO A 315 -27.20 -8.19 15.17
C PRO A 315 -26.20 -7.41 14.30
N VAL A 316 -26.40 -6.10 14.15
CA VAL A 316 -25.49 -5.19 13.43
C VAL A 316 -24.90 -4.13 14.35
N ALA A 317 -25.16 -4.18 15.66
CA ALA A 317 -24.56 -3.26 16.61
C ALA A 317 -23.15 -3.71 16.96
N THR A 318 -22.23 -2.75 16.94
CA THR A 318 -20.79 -2.92 17.20
C THR A 318 -20.38 -2.25 18.52
N LEU A 319 -21.18 -1.31 19.01
CA LEU A 319 -21.03 -0.61 20.29
C LEU A 319 -22.29 -0.75 21.15
N ASP A 320 -22.14 -1.21 22.40
CA ASP A 320 -23.25 -1.24 23.37
C ASP A 320 -23.64 0.17 23.82
N ASP A 321 -24.87 0.58 23.49
CA ASP A 321 -25.45 1.85 23.95
C ASP A 321 -26.03 1.77 25.37
N GLY A 322 -25.94 0.61 26.02
CA GLY A 322 -26.51 0.35 27.34
C GLY A 322 -28.03 0.22 27.33
N SER A 323 -28.67 0.12 26.16
CA SER A 323 -30.13 -0.09 26.05
C SER A 323 -30.57 -1.52 26.35
N CYS A 324 -29.64 -2.44 26.61
CA CYS A 324 -29.92 -3.87 26.78
C CYS A 324 -30.97 -4.17 27.86
N THR A 325 -32.05 -4.83 27.42
CA THR A 325 -33.12 -5.36 28.26
C THR A 325 -33.06 -6.88 28.25
N PHE A 326 -33.10 -7.49 29.43
CA PHE A 326 -33.09 -8.93 29.59
C PHE A 326 -34.44 -9.36 30.19
N THR A 327 -35.40 -9.79 29.36
CA THR A 327 -36.67 -10.32 29.87
C THR A 327 -36.41 -11.57 30.69
N THR A 328 -36.86 -11.58 31.94
CA THR A 328 -36.63 -12.63 32.95
C THR A 328 -37.44 -13.91 32.70
N GLY A 329 -37.26 -14.50 31.52
CA GLY A 329 -37.84 -15.78 31.11
C GLY A 329 -37.02 -16.96 31.65
N SER A 330 -37.33 -17.40 32.88
CA SER A 330 -36.77 -18.61 33.52
C SER A 330 -35.33 -18.51 34.05
N GLY A 331 -35.11 -17.59 35.00
CA GLY A 331 -33.95 -17.58 35.89
C GLY A 331 -32.73 -16.85 35.35
N CYS A 332 -32.21 -15.89 36.12
CA CYS A 332 -30.96 -15.22 35.79
C CYS A 332 -29.79 -16.18 36.03
N VAL A 333 -28.78 -16.20 35.16
CA VAL A 333 -27.60 -17.10 35.31
C VAL A 333 -26.84 -16.83 36.62
N GLY A 334 -26.96 -15.62 37.18
CA GLY A 334 -26.45 -15.22 38.49
C GLY A 334 -27.44 -15.23 39.65
N ASP A 335 -28.70 -15.66 39.47
CA ASP A 335 -29.65 -15.86 40.57
C ASP A 335 -29.33 -17.19 41.26
N LEU A 336 -28.45 -17.12 42.26
CA LEU A 336 -27.99 -18.29 43.02
C LEU A 336 -28.91 -18.61 44.20
N ASN A 337 -29.79 -17.69 44.60
CA ASN A 337 -30.66 -17.85 45.77
C ASN A 337 -32.10 -18.27 45.41
N GLY A 338 -32.53 -18.03 44.17
CA GLY A 338 -33.82 -18.44 43.59
C GLY A 338 -34.95 -17.41 43.79
N ASP A 339 -34.64 -16.13 43.97
CA ASP A 339 -35.65 -15.07 44.18
C ASP A 339 -36.11 -14.36 42.88
N GLY A 340 -35.48 -14.66 41.75
CA GLY A 340 -35.79 -14.10 40.43
C GLY A 340 -35.01 -12.84 40.07
N VAL A 341 -34.04 -12.41 40.88
CA VAL A 341 -33.11 -11.30 40.57
C VAL A 341 -31.65 -11.72 40.76
N SER A 342 -30.72 -10.94 40.19
CA SER A 342 -29.28 -11.15 40.35
C SER A 342 -28.71 -9.95 41.10
N THR A 343 -28.43 -10.11 42.40
CA THR A 343 -28.14 -9.00 43.32
C THR A 343 -26.83 -9.18 44.08
N THR A 344 -26.52 -8.24 44.97
CA THR A 344 -25.42 -8.40 45.93
C THR A 344 -25.62 -9.59 46.87
N SER A 345 -26.86 -10.07 47.09
CA SER A 345 -27.13 -11.31 47.84
C SER A 345 -26.50 -12.51 47.15
N ASP A 346 -26.64 -12.59 45.82
CA ASP A 346 -26.17 -13.70 44.99
C ASP A 346 -24.67 -13.65 44.76
N LEU A 347 -24.11 -12.44 44.56
CA LEU A 347 -22.66 -12.25 44.54
C LEU A 347 -22.02 -12.66 45.88
N LEU A 348 -22.66 -12.35 47.01
CA LEU A 348 -22.21 -12.81 48.33
C LEU A 348 -22.37 -14.32 48.50
N LEU A 349 -23.42 -14.92 47.93
CA LEU A 349 -23.61 -16.37 47.93
C LEU A 349 -22.51 -17.08 47.11
N PHE A 350 -22.19 -16.59 45.90
CA PHE A 350 -21.04 -17.05 45.10
C PHE A 350 -19.72 -16.94 45.88
N LEU A 351 -19.41 -15.75 46.41
CA LEU A 351 -18.18 -15.49 47.16
C LEU A 351 -18.09 -16.27 48.48
N SER A 352 -19.21 -16.73 49.04
CA SER A 352 -19.22 -17.59 50.23
C SER A 352 -18.76 -19.02 49.98
N VAL A 353 -18.87 -19.51 48.74
CA VAL A 353 -18.43 -20.86 48.30
C VAL A 353 -17.22 -20.83 47.36
N PHE A 354 -16.78 -19.65 46.91
CA PHE A 354 -15.64 -19.47 46.03
C PHE A 354 -14.36 -20.05 46.65
N GLY A 355 -13.71 -20.98 45.96
CA GLY A 355 -12.54 -21.71 46.46
C GLY A 355 -12.83 -22.89 47.39
N SER A 356 -14.10 -23.25 47.60
CA SER A 356 -14.46 -24.50 48.29
C SER A 356 -14.18 -25.74 47.42
N THR A 357 -13.76 -26.84 48.04
CA THR A 357 -13.42 -28.09 47.32
C THR A 357 -14.67 -28.94 47.09
N CYS A 358 -15.00 -29.22 45.83
CA CYS A 358 -15.97 -30.24 45.46
C CYS A 358 -15.44 -31.65 45.77
N ASN A 359 -16.33 -32.58 46.13
CA ASN A 359 -16.06 -34.03 46.30
C ASN A 359 -16.95 -34.84 45.35
#